data_AF-A0A2H5WD90-F1
#
_entry.id   AF-A0A2H5WD90-F1
#
_cell.length_a   1.000
_cell.length_b   1.000
_cell.length_c   1.000
_cell.angle_alpha   90.00
_cell.angle_beta   90.00
_cell.angle_gamma   90.00
#
_symmetry.space_group_name_H-M   'P 1'
#
loop_
_entity.id
_entity.type
_entity.pdbx_description
1 polymer ?
#
loop_
_entity_poly.entity_id
_entity_poly.type
_entity_poly.pdbx_seq_one_letter_code
_entity_poly.pdbx_strand_id
1 'polypeptide(L)'
;MVRALAEVCREHPWLNASYRADLGEIHLHRKVHVGIATDTERGLLVPVVRDVGSLGITEVAAEIARLAEAARAGRLAPADMAGGTITVTNTGSYGSEAGTPILNPPQGAILALGVIEPRALVVEGRVEPRPACTLSLTFDHRLLDGATAGRALGALVGLLEDPGRLRALPR
;
A
#
# COMPACT_ATOMS: atom_id res chain seq x y z
N MET A 1 -4.42 -4.47 -5.11
CA MET A 1 -3.65 -3.99 -3.93
C MET A 1 -4.05 -2.59 -3.51
N VAL A 2 -3.69 -1.52 -4.23
CA VAL A 2 -3.89 -0.11 -3.80
C VAL A 2 -5.35 0.20 -3.42
N ARG A 3 -6.31 -0.19 -4.26
CA ARG A 3 -7.74 0.00 -3.93
C ARG A 3 -8.18 -0.79 -2.70
N ALA A 4 -7.72 -2.03 -2.56
CA ALA A 4 -8.02 -2.88 -1.41
C ALA A 4 -7.45 -2.28 -0.10
N LEU A 5 -6.22 -1.77 -0.14
CA LEU A 5 -5.60 -1.06 0.99
C LEU A 5 -6.43 0.15 1.40
N ALA A 6 -6.92 0.95 0.44
CA ALA A 6 -7.78 2.08 0.76
C ALA A 6 -9.12 1.67 1.40
N GLU A 7 -9.66 0.49 1.06
CA GLU A 7 -10.85 -0.06 1.73
C GLU A 7 -10.53 -0.41 3.19
N VAL A 8 -9.44 -1.14 3.40
CA VAL A 8 -8.98 -1.54 4.73
C VAL A 8 -8.66 -0.33 5.60
N CYS A 9 -8.09 0.74 5.05
CA CYS A 9 -7.86 1.98 5.77
C CYS A 9 -9.16 2.65 6.27
N ARG A 10 -10.33 2.39 5.65
CA ARG A 10 -11.62 2.89 6.16
C ARG A 10 -12.04 2.16 7.42
N GLU A 11 -11.83 0.84 7.46
CA GLU A 11 -12.12 -0.01 8.62
C GLU A 11 -11.05 0.13 9.71
N HIS A 12 -9.82 0.45 9.32
CA HIS A 12 -8.65 0.60 10.18
C HIS A 12 -7.99 1.99 10.00
N PRO A 13 -8.63 3.07 10.49
CA PRO A 13 -8.20 4.45 10.22
C PRO A 13 -6.80 4.78 10.74
N TRP A 14 -6.30 4.06 11.75
CA TRP A 14 -4.95 4.24 12.29
C TRP A 14 -3.84 3.86 11.29
N LEU A 15 -4.11 3.02 10.30
CA LEU A 15 -3.18 2.79 9.18
C LEU A 15 -2.97 4.05 8.33
N ASN A 16 -3.98 4.92 8.29
CA ASN A 16 -3.99 6.15 7.52
C ASN A 16 -3.84 7.35 8.45
N ALA A 17 -2.87 7.28 9.37
CA ALA A 17 -2.56 8.31 10.35
C ALA A 17 -1.14 8.83 10.20
N SER A 18 -0.89 10.04 10.68
CA SER A 18 0.46 10.62 10.78
C SER A 18 0.68 11.25 12.16
N TYR A 19 1.89 11.14 12.68
CA TYR A 19 2.28 11.86 13.89
C TYR A 19 2.85 13.23 13.53
N ARG A 20 2.21 14.29 14.02
CA ARG A 20 2.65 15.68 13.87
C ARG A 20 3.50 16.07 15.07
N ALA A 21 4.80 15.79 14.99
CA ALA A 21 5.74 16.06 16.07
C ALA A 21 5.82 17.54 16.47
N ASP A 22 5.55 18.45 15.52
CA ASP A 22 5.51 19.90 15.74
C ASP A 22 4.35 20.33 16.64
N LEU A 23 3.23 19.59 16.59
CA LEU A 23 2.04 19.86 17.40
C LEU A 23 1.89 18.89 18.58
N GLY A 24 2.65 17.80 18.61
CA GLY A 24 2.48 16.71 19.56
C GLY A 24 1.18 15.91 19.34
N GLU A 25 0.58 16.00 18.16
CA GLU A 25 -0.75 15.45 17.86
C GLU A 25 -0.71 14.31 16.84
N ILE A 26 -1.70 13.42 16.92
CA ILE A 26 -1.96 12.42 15.88
C ILE A 26 -3.02 12.97 14.93
N HIS A 27 -2.72 12.96 13.64
CA HIS A 27 -3.68 13.34 12.61
C HIS A 27 -4.20 12.08 11.90
N LEU A 28 -5.52 11.85 12.00
CA LEU A 28 -6.23 10.79 11.27
C LEU A 28 -6.72 11.33 9.93
N HIS A 29 -6.26 10.73 8.83
CA HIS A 29 -6.62 11.16 7.48
C HIS A 29 -7.92 10.48 7.04
N ARG A 30 -8.95 11.27 6.73
CA ARG A 30 -10.23 10.74 6.20
C ARG A 30 -10.11 10.20 4.77
N LYS A 31 -9.25 10.83 3.97
CA LYS A 31 -8.97 10.44 2.59
C LYS A 31 -7.68 9.63 2.55
N VAL A 32 -7.65 8.61 1.70
CA VAL A 32 -6.47 7.77 1.52
C VAL A 32 -5.73 8.23 0.26
N HIS A 33 -4.56 8.84 0.46
CA HIS A 33 -3.66 9.26 -0.61
C HIS A 33 -2.48 8.30 -0.63
N VAL A 34 -2.40 7.43 -1.64
CA VAL A 34 -1.42 6.34 -1.65
C VAL A 34 -0.19 6.75 -2.44
N GLY A 35 0.94 6.87 -1.75
CA GLY A 35 2.26 6.99 -2.37
C GLY A 35 2.65 5.68 -3.06
N ILE A 36 3.16 5.76 -4.28
CA ILE A 36 3.59 4.60 -5.08
C ILE A 36 5.08 4.70 -5.31
N ALA A 37 5.85 3.86 -4.61
CA ALA A 37 7.30 3.81 -4.80
C ALA A 37 7.62 3.39 -6.24
N THR A 38 8.23 4.30 -7.00
CA THR A 38 8.48 4.18 -8.43
C THR A 38 9.97 4.36 -8.69
N ASP A 39 10.60 3.30 -9.17
CA ASP A 39 11.99 3.33 -9.59
C ASP A 39 12.16 4.07 -10.92
N THR A 40 13.21 4.89 -11.00
CA THR A 40 13.57 5.68 -12.18
C THR A 40 15.09 5.73 -12.32
N GLU A 41 15.60 6.12 -13.49
CA GLU A 41 17.04 6.30 -13.70
C GLU A 41 17.70 7.32 -12.76
N ARG A 42 16.90 8.22 -12.15
CA ARG A 42 17.35 9.25 -11.19
C ARG A 42 17.20 8.81 -9.73
N GLY A 43 16.83 7.56 -9.50
CA GLY A 43 16.53 7.00 -8.19
C GLY A 43 15.03 6.88 -7.91
N LEU A 44 14.70 6.61 -6.65
CA LEU A 44 13.34 6.32 -6.23
C LEU A 44 12.51 7.59 -6.06
N LEU A 45 11.35 7.64 -6.73
CA LEU A 45 10.33 8.68 -6.54
C LEU A 45 9.06 8.06 -5.95
N VAL A 46 8.27 8.87 -5.22
CA VAL A 46 7.01 8.41 -4.61
C VAL A 46 5.86 9.33 -5.00
N PRO A 47 5.38 9.27 -6.26
CA PRO A 47 4.16 9.97 -6.66
C PRO A 47 2.93 9.45 -5.90
N VAL A 48 1.89 10.29 -5.78
CA VAL A 48 0.74 10.06 -4.91
C VAL A 48 -0.55 9.94 -5.71
N VAL A 49 -1.18 8.77 -5.67
CA VAL A 49 -2.56 8.59 -6.15
C VAL A 49 -3.51 9.16 -5.11
N ARG A 50 -4.28 10.18 -5.49
CA ARG A 50 -5.11 10.92 -4.53
C ARG A 50 -6.49 10.28 -4.36
N ASP A 51 -6.97 10.29 -3.12
CA ASP A 51 -8.35 9.94 -2.76
C ASP A 51 -8.78 8.59 -3.34
N VAL A 52 -7.92 7.58 -3.16
CA VAL A 52 -8.08 6.22 -3.73
C VAL A 52 -9.41 5.59 -3.34
N GLY A 53 -9.96 5.95 -2.18
CA GLY A 53 -11.26 5.45 -1.73
C GLY A 53 -12.45 5.94 -2.57
N SER A 54 -12.28 7.03 -3.32
CA SER A 54 -13.29 7.57 -4.25
C SER A 54 -13.18 7.00 -5.66
N LEU A 55 -12.10 6.27 -5.96
CA LEU A 55 -11.79 5.77 -7.30
C LEU A 55 -12.15 4.28 -7.45
N GLY A 56 -12.51 3.91 -8.67
CA GLY A 56 -12.58 2.53 -9.14
C GLY A 56 -11.22 1.89 -9.36
N ILE A 57 -11.16 0.57 -9.43
CA ILE A 57 -9.91 -0.18 -9.68
C ILE A 57 -9.25 0.26 -11.01
N THR A 58 -10.03 0.48 -12.06
CA THR A 58 -9.50 0.89 -13.37
C THR A 58 -8.99 2.32 -13.36
N GLU A 59 -9.66 3.23 -12.65
CA GLU A 59 -9.20 4.60 -12.46
C GLU A 59 -7.88 4.64 -11.66
N VAL A 60 -7.80 3.85 -10.57
CA VAL A 60 -6.56 3.70 -9.80
C VAL A 60 -5.43 3.17 -10.67
N ALA A 61 -5.69 2.14 -11.49
CA ALA A 61 -4.67 1.58 -12.37
C ALA A 61 -4.18 2.59 -13.42
N ALA A 62 -5.10 3.33 -14.03
CA ALA A 62 -4.78 4.37 -15.01
C ALA A 62 -3.94 5.49 -14.38
N GLU A 63 -4.28 5.92 -13.17
CA GLU A 63 -3.54 6.99 -12.48
C GLU A 63 -2.15 6.54 -12.04
N ILE A 64 -1.99 5.30 -11.57
CA ILE A 64 -0.66 4.71 -11.28
C ILE A 64 0.20 4.70 -12.55
N ALA A 65 -0.36 4.26 -13.69
CA ALA A 65 0.38 4.21 -14.95
C ALA A 65 0.79 5.61 -15.41
N ARG A 66 -0.11 6.59 -15.33
CA ARG A 66 0.15 8.00 -15.67
C ARG A 66 1.29 8.57 -14.81
N LEU A 67 1.24 8.38 -13.49
CA LEU A 67 2.25 8.86 -12.56
C LEU A 67 3.60 8.16 -12.74
N ALA A 68 3.60 6.85 -12.98
CA ALA A 68 4.83 6.10 -13.22
C ALA A 68 5.53 6.55 -14.51
N GLU A 69 4.78 6.80 -15.58
CA GLU A 69 5.31 7.33 -16.83
C GLU A 69 5.84 8.77 -16.65
N ALA A 70 5.10 9.63 -15.94
CA ALA A 70 5.57 10.97 -15.61
C ALA A 70 6.84 10.95 -14.76
N ALA A 71 6.97 10.01 -13.82
CA ALA A 71 8.16 9.84 -12.99
C ALA A 71 9.38 9.48 -13.82
N ARG A 72 9.26 8.45 -14.67
CA ARG A 72 10.35 7.97 -15.54
C ARG A 72 10.78 9.04 -16.55
N ALA A 73 9.84 9.83 -17.03
CA ALA A 73 10.13 10.94 -17.94
C ALA A 73 10.61 12.23 -17.26
N GLY A 74 10.69 12.27 -15.92
CA GLY A 74 11.08 13.47 -15.17
C GLY A 74 10.08 14.63 -15.31
N ARG A 75 8.79 14.33 -15.49
CA ARG A 75 7.70 15.29 -15.70
C ARG A 75 6.74 15.42 -14.51
N LEU A 76 7.06 14.80 -13.36
CA LEU A 76 6.26 14.96 -12.14
C LEU A 76 6.31 16.41 -11.66
N ALA A 77 5.15 16.97 -11.37
CA ALA A 77 5.05 18.23 -10.65
C ALA A 77 5.35 17.99 -9.15
N PRO A 78 5.82 19.00 -8.40
CA PRO A 78 5.95 18.89 -6.94
C PRO A 78 4.65 18.47 -6.25
N ALA A 79 3.52 18.91 -6.79
CA ALA A 79 2.20 18.52 -6.33
C ALA A 79 1.92 17.02 -6.51
N ASP A 80 2.51 16.33 -7.50
CA ASP A 80 2.30 14.88 -7.68
C ASP A 80 3.00 14.05 -6.58
N MET A 81 3.97 14.63 -5.87
CA MET A 81 4.77 13.94 -4.85
C MET A 81 4.36 14.28 -3.40
N ALA A 82 3.41 15.22 -3.23
CA ALA A 82 3.06 15.75 -1.91
C ALA A 82 1.73 15.19 -1.37
N GLY A 83 1.62 15.10 -0.05
CA GLY A 83 0.36 14.80 0.65
C GLY A 83 -0.07 13.34 0.60
N GLY A 84 0.86 12.39 0.41
CA GLY A 84 0.60 10.97 0.62
C GLY A 84 0.38 10.67 2.11
N THR A 85 -0.52 9.76 2.41
CA THR A 85 -0.92 9.38 3.79
C THR A 85 -0.51 7.96 4.16
N ILE A 86 -0.29 7.11 3.15
CA ILE A 86 0.26 5.76 3.26
C ILE A 86 1.03 5.44 1.98
N THR A 87 2.07 4.60 2.04
CA THR A 87 2.86 4.22 0.85
C THR A 87 2.73 2.73 0.55
N VAL A 88 2.72 2.39 -0.75
CA VAL A 88 2.90 1.04 -1.26
C VAL A 88 4.21 0.98 -2.03
N THR A 89 5.00 -0.06 -1.78
CA THR A 89 6.21 -0.37 -2.54
C THR A 89 6.19 -1.82 -3.04
N ASN A 90 6.59 -2.04 -4.29
CA ASN A 90 6.57 -3.37 -4.91
C ASN A 90 7.99 -3.81 -5.28
N THR A 91 8.74 -4.27 -4.28
CA THR A 91 10.08 -4.84 -4.49
C THR A 91 10.03 -6.21 -5.16
N GLY A 92 8.88 -6.88 -5.12
CA GLY A 92 8.62 -8.13 -5.83
C GLY A 92 8.83 -8.05 -7.34
N SER A 93 8.70 -6.87 -7.94
CA SER A 93 9.04 -6.63 -9.35
C SER A 93 10.52 -6.89 -9.68
N TYR A 94 11.39 -6.90 -8.66
CA TYR A 94 12.82 -7.24 -8.76
C TYR A 94 13.13 -8.64 -8.18
N GLY A 95 12.11 -9.47 -7.90
CA GLY A 95 12.28 -10.81 -7.32
C GLY A 95 12.52 -10.85 -5.81
N SER A 96 12.40 -9.71 -5.10
CA SER A 96 12.51 -9.69 -3.64
C SER A 96 11.34 -10.42 -3.00
N GLU A 97 11.62 -11.41 -2.15
CA GLU A 97 10.60 -12.17 -1.42
C GLU A 97 9.89 -11.34 -0.35
N ALA A 98 10.65 -10.56 0.42
CA ALA A 98 10.17 -9.72 1.50
C ALA A 98 11.15 -8.58 1.75
N GLY A 99 10.73 -7.55 2.48
CA GLY A 99 11.61 -6.46 2.88
C GLY A 99 11.07 -5.70 4.06
N THR A 100 11.94 -4.91 4.70
CA THR A 100 11.57 -3.99 5.77
C THR A 100 11.52 -2.57 5.19
N PRO A 101 10.41 -2.16 4.57
CA PRO A 101 10.32 -0.83 3.97
C PRO A 101 10.49 0.25 5.05
N ILE A 102 11.16 1.34 4.70
CA ILE A 102 11.30 2.50 5.57
C ILE A 102 10.10 3.42 5.38
N LEU A 103 9.53 3.92 6.48
CA LEU A 103 8.43 4.90 6.44
C LEU A 103 8.84 6.10 5.56
N ASN A 104 7.86 6.70 4.89
CA ASN A 104 8.03 7.98 4.20
C ASN A 104 7.36 9.08 5.05
N PRO A 105 8.08 9.77 5.95
CA PRO A 105 7.47 10.73 6.86
C PRO A 105 6.71 11.83 6.10
N PRO A 106 5.56 12.30 6.63
CA PRO A 106 5.03 12.03 7.96
C PRO A 106 4.12 10.79 8.06
N GLN A 107 4.08 9.92 7.04
CA GLN A 107 3.16 8.79 6.99
C GLN A 107 3.45 7.78 8.11
N GLY A 108 2.38 7.25 8.69
CA GLY A 108 2.44 6.27 9.77
C GLY A 108 2.65 4.83 9.35
N ALA A 109 2.51 4.52 8.05
CA ALA A 109 2.60 3.16 7.54
C ALA A 109 3.11 3.09 6.09
N ILE A 110 3.81 1.99 5.77
CA ILE A 110 4.19 1.60 4.41
C ILE A 110 4.03 0.09 4.24
N LEU A 111 3.45 -0.32 3.11
CA LEU A 111 3.23 -1.72 2.76
C LEU A 111 4.16 -2.13 1.61
N ALA A 112 5.02 -3.13 1.83
CA ALA A 112 5.81 -3.76 0.80
C ALA A 112 5.16 -5.04 0.28
N LEU A 113 5.23 -5.23 -1.04
CA LEU A 113 4.83 -6.44 -1.73
C LEU A 113 6.08 -7.18 -2.22
N GLY A 114 6.19 -8.43 -1.81
CA GLY A 114 7.15 -9.38 -2.35
C GLY A 114 6.74 -9.95 -3.70
N VAL A 115 7.63 -10.76 -4.29
CA VAL A 115 7.40 -11.45 -5.55
C VAL A 115 6.17 -12.36 -5.45
N ILE A 116 5.38 -12.40 -6.52
CA ILE A 116 4.26 -13.34 -6.66
C ILE A 116 4.79 -14.55 -7.45
N GLU A 117 4.87 -15.70 -6.80
CA GLU A 117 5.37 -16.93 -7.41
C GLU A 117 4.69 -18.18 -6.82
N PRO A 118 4.77 -19.35 -7.48
CA PRO A 118 4.24 -20.58 -6.93
C PRO A 118 4.94 -20.96 -5.62
N ARG A 119 4.17 -21.16 -4.55
CA ARG A 119 4.64 -21.66 -3.25
C ARG A 119 3.88 -22.92 -2.85
N ALA A 120 4.55 -23.82 -2.14
CA ALA A 120 3.90 -24.99 -1.54
C ALA A 120 3.14 -24.56 -0.28
N LEU A 121 1.81 -24.47 -0.36
CA LEU A 121 0.95 -24.06 0.74
C LEU A 121 0.03 -25.20 1.19
N VAL A 122 -0.35 -25.21 2.46
CA VAL A 122 -1.34 -26.16 2.97
C VAL A 122 -2.74 -25.60 2.75
N VAL A 123 -3.51 -26.24 1.88
CA VAL A 123 -4.90 -25.91 1.55
C VAL A 123 -5.76 -27.10 1.95
N GLU A 124 -6.71 -26.90 2.86
CA GLU A 124 -7.61 -27.96 3.35
C GLU A 124 -6.87 -29.25 3.80
N GLY A 125 -5.70 -29.07 4.44
CA GLY A 125 -4.88 -30.17 4.95
C GLY A 125 -3.97 -30.84 3.90
N ARG A 126 -3.91 -30.34 2.67
CA ARG A 126 -3.06 -30.87 1.59
C ARG A 126 -2.04 -29.84 1.13
N VAL A 127 -0.82 -30.28 0.80
CA VAL A 127 0.19 -29.39 0.20
C VAL A 127 -0.14 -29.21 -1.28
N GLU A 128 -0.40 -27.96 -1.69
CA GLU A 128 -0.73 -27.58 -3.06
C GLU A 128 0.15 -26.41 -3.53
N PRO A 129 0.56 -26.38 -4.81
CA PRO A 129 1.20 -25.22 -5.39
C PRO A 129 0.17 -24.09 -5.59
N ARG A 130 0.42 -22.92 -5.00
CA ARG A 130 -0.43 -21.74 -5.14
C ARG A 130 0.41 -20.49 -5.43
N PRO A 131 -0.02 -19.57 -6.32
CA PRO A 131 0.60 -18.26 -6.42
C PRO A 131 0.45 -17.53 -5.08
N ALA A 132 1.55 -17.05 -4.52
CA ALA A 132 1.55 -16.35 -3.25
C ALA A 132 2.65 -15.29 -3.21
N CYS A 133 2.46 -14.27 -2.38
CA CYS A 133 3.45 -13.24 -2.09
C CYS A 133 3.46 -12.92 -0.60
N THR A 134 4.60 -12.46 -0.10
CA THR A 134 4.71 -11.92 1.25
C THR A 134 4.31 -10.44 1.26
N LEU A 135 3.52 -10.04 2.25
CA LEU A 135 3.24 -8.64 2.55
C LEU A 135 4.02 -8.22 3.80
N SER A 136 4.73 -7.11 3.73
CA SER A 136 5.50 -6.58 4.86
C SER A 136 5.00 -5.17 5.21
N LEU A 137 4.43 -5.01 6.41
CA LEU A 137 3.92 -3.73 6.89
C LEU A 137 4.89 -3.14 7.91
N THR A 138 5.49 -2.01 7.59
CA THR A 138 6.20 -1.17 8.56
C THR A 138 5.26 -0.07 9.03
N PHE A 139 5.22 0.16 10.34
CA PHE A 139 4.37 1.19 10.94
C PHE A 139 5.10 1.93 12.07
N ASP A 140 4.66 3.15 12.34
CA ASP A 140 5.11 3.94 13.49
C ASP A 140 4.42 3.43 14.77
N HIS A 141 5.21 2.87 15.70
CA HIS A 141 4.69 2.27 16.92
C HIS A 141 4.09 3.30 17.91
N ARG A 142 4.26 4.61 17.64
CA ARG A 142 3.55 5.68 18.35
C ARG A 142 2.09 5.81 17.91
N LEU A 143 1.76 5.32 16.71
CA LEU A 143 0.43 5.40 16.10
C LEU A 143 -0.33 4.07 16.18
N LEU A 144 0.38 2.95 16.00
CA LEU A 144 -0.18 1.61 15.89
C LEU A 144 0.55 0.67 16.85
N ASP A 145 -0.18 -0.23 17.49
CA ASP A 145 0.41 -1.40 18.13
C ASP A 145 0.37 -2.62 17.19
N GLY A 146 1.12 -3.67 17.55
CA GLY A 146 1.18 -4.90 16.76
C GLY A 146 -0.18 -5.58 16.57
N ALA A 147 -1.10 -5.45 17.53
CA ALA A 147 -2.43 -6.04 17.43
C ALA A 147 -3.29 -5.32 16.38
N THR A 148 -3.24 -4.00 16.34
CA THR A 148 -4.00 -3.16 15.40
C THR A 148 -3.42 -3.26 13.99
N ALA A 149 -2.09 -3.24 13.86
CA ALA A 149 -1.42 -3.49 12.60
C ALA A 149 -1.70 -4.91 12.07
N GLY A 150 -1.63 -5.92 12.95
CA GLY A 150 -1.90 -7.32 12.59
C GLY A 150 -3.35 -7.55 12.14
N ARG A 151 -4.33 -6.95 12.84
CA ARG A 151 -5.74 -7.00 12.42
C ARG A 151 -5.95 -6.37 11.05
N ALA A 152 -5.36 -5.21 10.80
CA ALA A 152 -5.53 -4.52 9.54
C ALA A 152 -4.85 -5.25 8.37
N LEU A 153 -3.65 -5.82 8.59
CA LEU A 153 -2.99 -6.67 7.60
C LEU A 153 -3.80 -7.95 7.34
N GLY A 154 -4.36 -8.57 8.38
CA GLY A 154 -5.27 -9.72 8.24
C GLY A 154 -6.54 -9.39 7.45
N ALA A 155 -7.14 -8.22 7.69
CA ALA A 155 -8.30 -7.75 6.91
C ALA A 155 -7.94 -7.53 5.44
N LEU A 156 -6.75 -7.00 5.15
CA LEU A 156 -6.24 -6.85 3.78
C LEU A 156 -6.03 -8.21 3.09
N VAL A 157 -5.38 -9.15 3.78
CA VAL A 157 -5.21 -10.52 3.25
C VAL A 157 -6.56 -11.16 2.97
N GLY A 158 -7.49 -11.13 3.93
CA GLY A 158 -8.83 -11.69 3.76
C GLY A 158 -9.67 -11.01 2.66
N LEU A 159 -9.40 -9.73 2.34
CA LEU A 159 -10.03 -9.05 1.21
C LEU A 159 -9.41 -9.48 -0.13
N LEU A 160 -8.09 -9.69 -0.17
CA LEU A 160 -7.37 -10.08 -1.38
C LEU A 160 -7.59 -11.56 -1.75
N GLU A 161 -7.75 -12.43 -0.76
CA GLU A 161 -7.97 -13.86 -0.94
C GLU A 161 -9.43 -14.23 -1.24
N ASP A 162 -10.39 -13.33 -1.00
CA ASP A 162 -11.80 -13.52 -1.30
C ASP A 162 -12.17 -12.95 -2.68
N PRO A 163 -12.42 -13.80 -3.70
CA PRO A 163 -12.74 -13.31 -5.05
C PRO A 163 -14.07 -12.55 -5.12
N GLY A 164 -15.02 -12.85 -4.24
CA GLY A 164 -16.32 -12.19 -4.18
C GLY A 164 -16.16 -10.75 -3.67
N ARG A 165 -15.49 -10.58 -2.53
CA ARG A 165 -15.20 -9.26 -1.96
C ARG A 165 -14.31 -8.43 -2.88
N LEU A 166 -13.30 -9.05 -3.49
CA LEU A 166 -12.41 -8.35 -4.42
C LEU A 166 -13.14 -7.86 -5.68
N ARG A 167 -14.06 -8.67 -6.23
CA ARG A 167 -14.88 -8.30 -7.40
C ARG A 167 -15.94 -7.25 -7.07
N ALA A 168 -16.36 -7.15 -5.81
CA ALA A 168 -17.34 -6.17 -5.35
C ALA A 168 -16.77 -4.76 -5.18
N LEU A 169 -15.44 -4.60 -5.23
CA LEU A 169 -14.82 -3.27 -5.22
C LEU A 169 -15.24 -2.47 -6.49
N PRO A 170 -15.43 -1.14 -6.38
CA PRO A 170 -15.77 -0.29 -7.52
C PRO A 170 -14.76 -0.47 -8.66
N ARG A 171 -15.23 -0.50 -9.91
CA ARG A 171 -14.40 -0.69 -11.11
C ARG A 171 -14.01 0.62 -11.74
#